data_AF-A0A957XTS4-F1
#
_entry.id   AF-A0A957XTS4-F1
#
_cell.length_a   1.000
_cell.length_b   1.000
_cell.length_c   1.000
_cell.angle_alpha   90.00
_cell.angle_beta   90.00
_cell.angle_gamma   90.00
#
_symmetry.space_group_name_H-M   'P 1'
#
loop_
_entity.id
_entity.type
_entity.pdbx_description
1 polymer ?
#
loop_
_entity_poly.entity_id
_entity_poly.type
_entity_poly.pdbx_seq_one_letter_code
_entity_poly.pdbx_strand_id
1 'polypeptide(L)'
;MNGHDRIIRYDDLTWPQVGDLPRDLPMLVPLGLDRYDLDDALARLEVQQAVLLPAVPYGFRRADGDPLDALAVSPGLLRRVLVGIGKELHAQGFRRV
;
A
#
# COMPACT_ATOMS: atom_id res chain seq x y z
N MET A 1 5.96 26.41 6.52
CA MET A 1 5.37 25.08 6.21
C MET A 1 5.39 24.94 4.70
N ASN A 2 6.39 24.24 4.17
CA ASN A 2 6.65 24.14 2.73
C ASN A 2 5.82 22.97 2.16
N GLY A 3 5.15 23.18 1.02
CA GLY A 3 4.26 22.25 0.30
C GLY A 3 4.60 20.77 0.46
N HIS A 4 3.94 20.14 1.43
CA HIS A 4 4.28 18.87 2.05
C HIS A 4 4.03 17.68 1.09
N ASP A 5 4.92 16.69 1.12
CA ASP A 5 4.82 15.45 0.33
C ASP A 5 3.40 14.84 0.41
N ARG A 6 2.71 14.82 -0.73
CA ARG A 6 1.36 14.23 -0.89
C ARG A 6 1.35 12.72 -0.58
N ILE A 7 2.52 12.10 -0.54
CA ILE A 7 2.70 10.70 -0.19
C ILE A 7 3.67 10.61 0.98
N ILE A 8 3.21 10.07 2.09
CA ILE A 8 4.06 9.72 3.22
C ILE A 8 4.55 8.28 3.02
N ARG A 9 5.86 8.08 2.97
CA ARG A 9 6.45 6.74 2.90
C ARG A 9 6.47 6.10 4.29
N TYR A 10 5.78 4.98 4.47
CA TYR A 10 5.67 4.33 5.78
C TYR A 10 7.01 3.75 6.26
N ASP A 11 7.86 3.28 5.34
CA ASP A 11 9.20 2.75 5.62
C ASP A 11 10.19 3.80 6.13
N ASP A 12 9.90 5.09 5.92
CA ASP A 12 10.70 6.21 6.42
C ASP A 12 10.26 6.68 7.83
N LEU A 13 9.16 6.12 8.37
CA LEU A 13 8.61 6.53 9.67
C LEU A 13 9.17 5.72 10.84
N THR A 14 9.41 6.41 11.95
CA THR A 14 9.64 5.80 13.26
C THR A 14 8.32 5.40 13.94
N TRP A 15 8.38 4.52 14.93
CA TRP A 15 7.18 4.09 15.68
C TRP A 15 6.36 5.24 16.28
N PRO A 16 6.96 6.28 16.90
CA PRO A 16 6.20 7.44 17.37
C PRO A 16 5.49 8.17 16.22
N GLN A 17 6.16 8.38 15.08
CA GLN A 17 5.57 9.06 13.92
C GLN A 17 4.40 8.26 13.32
N VAL A 18 4.46 6.92 13.31
CA VAL A 18 3.31 6.07 12.95
C VAL A 18 2.15 6.28 13.94
N GLY A 19 2.47 6.37 15.23
CA GLY A 19 1.52 6.67 16.30
C GLY A 19 0.71 7.95 16.03
N ASP A 20 1.38 8.98 15.50
CA ASP A 20 0.82 10.31 15.25
C ASP A 20 0.02 10.43 13.92
N LEU A 21 0.05 9.41 13.04
CA LEU A 21 -0.67 9.45 11.77
C LEU A 21 -2.20 9.57 11.96
N PRO A 22 -2.91 10.41 11.19
CA PRO A 22 -4.36 10.43 11.20
C PRO A 22 -4.94 9.06 10.84
N ARG A 23 -5.85 8.54 11.67
CA ARG A 23 -6.43 7.19 11.51
C ARG A 23 -7.46 7.08 10.37
N ASP A 24 -7.82 8.20 9.77
CA ASP A 24 -8.65 8.33 8.58
C ASP A 24 -7.84 8.63 7.31
N LEU A 25 -6.51 8.69 7.39
CA LEU A 25 -5.64 8.83 6.23
C LEU A 25 -5.64 7.51 5.43
N PRO A 26 -5.75 7.55 4.09
CA PRO A 26 -5.66 6.34 3.27
C PRO A 26 -4.30 5.67 3.36
N MET A 27 -4.31 4.35 3.57
CA MET A 27 -3.14 3.48 3.58
C MET A 27 -3.07 2.71 2.26
N LEU A 28 -2.20 3.13 1.34
CA LEU A 28 -2.03 2.49 0.04
C LEU A 28 -1.14 1.26 0.17
N VAL A 29 -1.61 0.12 -0.36
CA VAL A 29 -0.85 -1.15 -0.41
C VAL A 29 -0.38 -1.42 -1.83
N PRO A 30 0.90 -1.20 -2.17
CA PRO A 30 1.42 -1.50 -3.51
C PRO A 30 1.54 -3.00 -3.73
N LEU A 31 1.09 -3.50 -4.89
CA LEU A 31 1.16 -4.91 -5.26
C LEU A 31 2.24 -5.14 -6.33
N GLY A 32 3.12 -6.10 -6.14
CA GLY A 32 4.30 -6.25 -7.01
C GLY A 32 5.30 -5.10 -6.83
N LEU A 33 6.28 -5.03 -7.73
CA LEU A 33 7.42 -4.11 -7.65
C LEU A 33 7.37 -3.00 -8.72
N ASP A 34 6.32 -2.97 -9.52
CA ASP A 34 6.14 -1.98 -10.56
C ASP A 34 5.86 -0.59 -9.98
N ARG A 35 6.07 0.43 -10.81
CA ARG A 35 5.79 1.82 -10.43
C ARG A 35 4.31 2.10 -10.56
N TYR A 36 3.79 2.85 -9.58
CA TYR A 36 2.41 3.31 -9.53
C TYR A 36 2.34 4.81 -9.80
N ASP A 37 1.31 5.24 -10.53
CA ASP A 37 0.95 6.66 -10.60
C ASP A 37 0.19 7.03 -9.31
N LEU A 38 0.93 7.57 -8.35
CA LEU A 38 0.39 7.92 -7.05
C LEU A 38 -0.47 9.20 -7.09
N ASP A 39 -0.23 10.09 -8.06
CA ASP A 39 -1.06 11.29 -8.22
C ASP A 39 -2.45 10.92 -8.75
N ASP A 40 -2.53 9.99 -9.71
CA ASP A 40 -3.82 9.42 -10.16
C ASP A 40 -4.53 8.71 -9.01
N ALA A 41 -3.80 7.90 -8.23
CA ALA A 41 -4.38 7.21 -7.06
C ALA A 41 -5.01 8.20 -6.05
N LEU A 42 -4.31 9.28 -5.72
CA LEU A 42 -4.82 10.33 -4.83
C LEU A 42 -6.04 11.04 -5.43
N ALA A 43 -6.01 11.34 -6.73
CA ALA A 43 -7.14 11.96 -7.43
C ALA A 43 -8.39 11.07 -7.40
N ARG A 44 -8.24 9.78 -7.66
CA ARG A 44 -9.34 8.79 -7.61
C ARG A 44 -9.90 8.57 -6.21
N LEU A 45 -9.08 8.76 -5.18
CA LEU A 45 -9.48 8.67 -3.78
C LEU A 45 -10.01 10.00 -3.22
N GLU A 46 -9.98 11.06 -4.01
CA GLU A 46 -10.37 12.43 -3.64
C GLU A 46 -9.66 12.92 -2.37
N VAL A 47 -8.36 12.62 -2.24
CA VAL A 47 -7.54 13.03 -1.09
C VAL A 47 -6.32 13.83 -1.52
N GLN A 48 -5.85 14.69 -0.62
CA GLN A 48 -4.63 15.45 -0.83
C GLN A 48 -3.39 14.68 -0.42
N GLN A 49 -3.55 13.72 0.50
CA GLN A 49 -2.45 12.98 1.11
C GLN A 49 -2.85 11.53 1.40
N ALA A 50 -1.87 10.63 1.29
CA ALA A 50 -2.00 9.24 1.70
C ALA A 50 -0.65 8.71 2.23
N VAL A 51 -0.69 7.55 2.89
CA VAL A 51 0.50 6.80 3.32
C VAL A 51 0.73 5.65 2.35
N LEU A 52 1.95 5.51 1.86
CA LEU A 52 2.37 4.40 1.03
C LEU A 52 3.07 3.35 1.90
N LEU A 53 2.49 2.16 1.99
CA LEU A 53 3.14 1.02 2.65
C LEU A 53 4.30 0.46 1.82
N PRO A 54 5.21 -0.31 2.43
CA PRO A 54 6.15 -1.13 1.68
C PRO A 54 5.43 -2.02 0.68
N ALA A 55 6.01 -2.18 -0.51
CA ALA A 55 5.41 -2.99 -1.56
C ALA A 55 5.33 -4.47 -1.16
N VAL A 56 4.20 -5.11 -1.46
CA VAL A 56 4.07 -6.56 -1.40
C VAL A 56 4.74 -7.14 -2.65
N PRO A 57 5.83 -7.93 -2.55
CA PRO A 57 6.68 -8.30 -3.69
C PRO A 57 6.07 -9.40 -4.58
N TYR A 58 4.74 -9.53 -4.58
CA TYR A 58 3.97 -10.39 -5.46
C TYR A 58 2.60 -9.75 -5.68
N GLY A 59 2.07 -9.89 -6.90
CA GLY A 59 0.82 -9.27 -7.32
C GLY A 59 -0.10 -10.28 -7.99
N PHE A 60 -0.98 -9.75 -8.85
CA PHE A 60 -1.83 -10.59 -9.68
C PHE A 60 -1.00 -11.44 -10.64
N ARG A 61 -1.51 -12.63 -10.97
CA ARG A 61 -0.90 -13.44 -12.03
C ARG A 61 -0.89 -12.61 -13.31
N ARG A 62 0.26 -12.58 -13.97
CA ARG A 62 0.40 -11.91 -15.26
C ARG A 62 -0.19 -12.79 -16.36
N ALA A 63 -0.86 -12.18 -17.33
CA ALA A 63 -1.45 -12.88 -18.47
C ALA A 63 -0.88 -12.41 -19.81
N ASP A 64 0.25 -11.69 -19.76
CA ASP A 64 0.91 -11.00 -20.87
C ASP A 64 2.09 -11.79 -21.44
N GLY A 65 2.33 -13.01 -20.96
CA GLY A 65 3.46 -13.85 -21.40
C GLY A 65 4.82 -13.43 -20.83
N ASP A 66 4.84 -12.60 -19.79
CA ASP A 66 6.08 -12.22 -19.11
C ASP A 66 6.80 -13.44 -18.52
N PRO A 67 8.15 -13.53 -18.62
CA PRO A 67 8.92 -14.64 -18.05
C PRO A 67 8.68 -14.90 -16.56
N LEU A 68 8.23 -13.89 -15.81
CA LEU A 68 7.90 -14.01 -14.39
C LEU A 68 6.53 -14.64 -14.13
N ASP A 69 5.71 -14.95 -15.15
CA ASP A 69 4.46 -15.72 -14.98
C ASP A 69 4.71 -17.08 -14.32
N ALA A 70 5.88 -17.68 -14.57
CA ALA A 70 6.32 -18.91 -13.91
C ALA A 70 6.59 -18.74 -12.40
N LEU A 71 6.79 -17.52 -11.90
CA LEU A 71 7.00 -17.21 -10.48
C LEU A 71 5.67 -16.99 -9.72
N ALA A 72 4.67 -17.81 -10.04
CA ALA A 72 3.37 -17.75 -9.39
C ALA A 72 3.46 -18.16 -7.91
N VAL A 73 2.99 -17.28 -7.02
CA VAL A 73 2.79 -17.64 -5.61
C VAL A 73 1.71 -18.71 -5.45
N SER A 74 1.78 -19.50 -4.37
CA SER A 74 0.75 -20.51 -4.08
C SER A 74 -0.67 -19.92 -4.08
N PRO A 75 -1.67 -20.65 -4.59
CA PRO A 75 -3.06 -20.21 -4.57
C PRO A 75 -3.46 -19.74 -3.16
N GLY A 76 -4.02 -18.54 -3.07
CA GLY A 76 -4.48 -17.95 -1.81
C GLY A 76 -3.39 -17.33 -0.92
N LEU A 77 -2.09 -17.37 -1.27
CA LEU A 77 -1.07 -16.63 -0.50
C LEU A 77 -1.31 -15.13 -0.55
N LEU A 78 -1.49 -14.56 -1.75
CA LEU A 78 -1.79 -13.14 -1.92
C LEU A 78 -3.01 -12.71 -1.08
N ARG A 79 -4.09 -13.51 -1.13
CA ARG A 79 -5.28 -13.26 -0.30
C ARG A 79 -4.95 -13.24 1.19
N ARG A 80 -4.20 -14.23 1.69
CA ARG A 80 -3.83 -14.30 3.11
C ARG A 80 -3.01 -13.07 3.54
N VAL A 81 -2.11 -12.61 2.69
CA VAL A 81 -1.25 -11.45 2.94
C VAL A 81 -2.09 -10.17 3.01
N LEU A 82 -2.95 -9.92 2.02
CA LEU A 82 -3.82 -8.74 2.00
C LEU A 82 -4.80 -8.72 3.18
N VAL A 83 -5.37 -9.89 3.53
CA VAL A 83 -6.23 -10.02 4.71
C VAL A 83 -5.44 -9.74 5.99
N GLY A 84 -4.20 -10.22 6.09
CA GLY A 84 -3.32 -9.95 7.24
C GLY A 84 -3.02 -8.47 7.40
N ILE A 85 -2.59 -7.81 6.32
CA ILE A 85 -2.31 -6.35 6.29
C ILE A 85 -3.55 -5.57 6.71
N GLY A 86 -4.70 -5.84 6.07
CA GLY A 86 -5.95 -5.17 6.38
C GLY A 86 -6.35 -5.37 7.84
N LYS A 87 -6.30 -6.60 8.35
CA LYS A 87 -6.65 -6.91 9.74
C LYS A 87 -5.77 -6.14 10.74
N GLU A 88 -4.46 -6.11 10.50
CA GLU A 88 -3.49 -5.45 11.38
C GLU A 88 -3.68 -3.93 11.40
N LEU A 89 -3.84 -3.31 10.23
CA LEU A 89 -4.08 -1.87 10.13
C LEU A 89 -5.40 -1.44 10.80
N HIS A 90 -6.46 -2.23 10.62
CA HIS A 90 -7.73 -1.99 11.31
C HIS A 90 -7.59 -2.15 12.83
N ALA A 91 -6.81 -3.13 13.31
CA ALA A 91 -6.54 -3.30 14.74
C ALA A 91 -5.80 -2.10 15.35
N GLN A 92 -4.97 -1.43 14.55
CA GLN A 92 -4.28 -0.17 14.92
C GLN A 92 -5.15 1.09 14.75
N GLY A 93 -6.38 0.92 14.26
CA GLY A 93 -7.39 1.97 14.14
C GLY A 93 -7.43 2.67 12.78
N PHE A 94 -6.60 2.29 11.80
CA PHE A 94 -6.68 2.84 10.45
C PHE A 94 -7.98 2.38 9.75
N ARG A 95 -8.69 3.32 9.14
CA ARG A 95 -10.06 3.10 8.61
C ARG A 95 -10.15 3.01 7.09
N ARG A 96 -9.08 3.37 6.38
CA ARG A 96 -9.03 3.41 4.91
C ARG A 96 -7.77 2.68 4.45
N VAL A 97 -7.94 1.46 3.94
CA VAL A 97 -6.87 0.61 3.37
C VAL A 97 -7.33 0.16 1.99
#